data_AF-A0A412CEZ0-F1
#
_entry.id   AF-A0A412CEZ0-F1
#
_cell.length_a   1.000
_cell.length_b   1.000
_cell.length_c   1.000
_cell.angle_alpha   90.00
_cell.angle_beta   90.00
_cell.angle_gamma   90.00
#
_symmetry.space_group_name_H-M   'P 1'
#
loop_
_entity.id
_entity.type
_entity.pdbx_description
1 polymer ?
#
loop_
_entity_poly.entity_id
_entity_poly.type
_entity_poly.pdbx_seq_one_letter_code
_entity_poly.pdbx_strand_id
1 'polypeptide(L)'
;MSSTEIMLNNLKQHFLVNSYRKLAKKINISTSIVLNWSSGRSSPNLKNVDDIAYFLGIATYQLLIPNNTFNIDTPIWKDTLKSNLLNNINRLKYEKDIHESSFYKKVMSDNKMSYRSFLRYANGKNKNINLKKIDIIAEILSVESYKLIESE
;
A
#
# COMPACT_ATOMS: atom_id res chain seq x y z
N MET A 1 4.96 -8.27 -8.44
CA MET A 1 4.17 -8.80 -7.31
C MET A 1 3.34 -7.65 -6.76
N SER A 2 2.05 -7.84 -6.50
CA SER A 2 1.20 -6.78 -5.94
C SER A 2 1.54 -6.50 -4.48
N SER A 3 1.29 -5.29 -3.99
CA SER A 3 1.50 -4.99 -2.56
C SER A 3 0.61 -5.83 -1.64
N THR A 4 -0.55 -6.29 -2.12
CA THR A 4 -1.42 -7.22 -1.39
C THR A 4 -0.74 -8.59 -1.20
N GLU A 5 -0.11 -9.12 -2.25
CA GLU A 5 0.63 -10.38 -2.17
C GLU A 5 1.85 -10.26 -1.26
N ILE A 6 2.60 -9.16 -1.38
CA ILE A 6 3.76 -8.88 -0.52
C ILE A 6 3.34 -8.88 0.96
N MET A 7 2.31 -8.10 1.30
CA MET A 7 1.77 -8.04 2.66
C MET A 7 1.39 -9.43 3.18
N LEU A 8 0.62 -10.19 2.40
CA LEU A 8 0.18 -11.53 2.81
C LEU A 8 1.36 -12.49 2.99
N ASN A 9 2.38 -12.43 2.12
CA ASN A 9 3.57 -13.27 2.23
C ASN A 9 4.39 -12.91 3.47
N ASN A 10 4.65 -11.62 3.70
CA ASN A 10 5.39 -11.18 4.89
C ASN A 10 4.68 -11.61 6.18
N LEU A 11 3.36 -11.44 6.25
CA LEU A 11 2.59 -11.89 7.42
C LEU A 11 2.63 -13.41 7.59
N LYS A 12 2.55 -14.19 6.50
CA LYS A 12 2.69 -15.66 6.58
C LYS A 12 4.06 -16.07 7.13
N GLN A 13 5.13 -15.41 6.68
CA GLN A 13 6.48 -15.68 7.16
C GLN A 13 6.61 -15.29 8.64
N HIS A 14 6.17 -14.09 9.02
CA HIS A 14 6.24 -13.62 10.41
C HIS A 14 5.51 -14.56 11.38
N PHE A 15 4.31 -15.04 11.03
CA PHE A 15 3.55 -15.95 11.90
C PHE A 15 3.89 -17.43 11.71
N LEU A 16 4.83 -17.77 10.81
CA LEU A 16 5.19 -19.15 10.47
C LEU A 16 3.96 -20.00 10.06
N VAL A 17 3.09 -19.43 9.23
CA VAL A 17 1.85 -20.08 8.76
C VAL A 17 1.85 -20.29 7.25
N ASN A 18 1.43 -21.48 6.81
CA ASN A 18 1.38 -21.83 5.39
C ASN A 18 0.00 -21.61 4.73
N SER A 19 -1.06 -21.31 5.50
CA SER A 19 -2.42 -21.15 4.97
C SER A 19 -3.06 -19.80 5.34
N TYR A 20 -3.85 -19.25 4.41
CA TYR A 20 -4.60 -18.00 4.62
C TYR A 20 -5.64 -18.10 5.74
N ARG A 21 -6.19 -19.30 6.00
CA ARG A 21 -7.12 -19.53 7.12
C ARG A 21 -6.42 -19.40 8.47
N LYS A 22 -5.19 -19.92 8.60
CA LYS A 22 -4.38 -19.77 9.82
C LYS A 22 -3.92 -18.31 9.98
N LEU A 23 -3.50 -17.68 8.88
CA LEU A 23 -3.13 -16.27 8.88
C LEU A 23 -4.29 -15.38 9.38
N ALA A 24 -5.49 -15.57 8.84
CA ALA A 24 -6.67 -14.81 9.21
C ALA A 24 -6.94 -14.83 10.74
N LYS A 25 -6.77 -16.00 11.37
CA LYS A 25 -6.87 -16.15 12.83
C LYS A 25 -5.77 -15.37 13.57
N LYS A 26 -4.53 -15.38 13.05
CA LYS A 26 -3.38 -14.68 13.66
C LYS A 26 -3.51 -13.17 13.65
N ILE A 27 -4.03 -12.59 12.56
CA ILE A 27 -4.24 -11.14 12.42
C ILE A 27 -5.64 -10.67 12.84
N ASN A 28 -6.46 -11.56 13.41
CA ASN A 28 -7.83 -11.29 13.84
C ASN A 28 -8.73 -10.68 12.74
N ILE A 29 -8.67 -11.24 11.53
CA ILE A 29 -9.53 -10.84 10.40
C ILE A 29 -10.35 -12.04 9.95
N SER A 30 -11.56 -11.80 9.45
CA SER A 30 -12.39 -12.88 8.89
C SER A 30 -11.64 -13.65 7.80
N THR A 31 -11.71 -14.98 7.87
CA THR A 31 -11.11 -15.87 6.86
C THR A 31 -11.61 -15.57 5.45
N SER A 32 -12.88 -15.21 5.28
CA SER A 32 -13.43 -14.86 3.96
C SER A 32 -12.78 -13.61 3.38
N ILE A 33 -12.46 -12.61 4.22
CA ILE A 33 -11.80 -11.38 3.80
C ILE A 33 -10.39 -11.67 3.31
N VAL A 34 -9.59 -12.41 4.09
CA VAL A 34 -8.21 -12.75 3.70
C VAL A 34 -8.19 -13.62 2.43
N LEU A 35 -9.12 -14.55 2.26
CA LEU A 35 -9.26 -15.35 1.03
C LEU A 35 -9.63 -14.49 -0.19
N ASN A 36 -10.50 -13.50 -0.01
CA ASN A 36 -10.84 -12.55 -1.06
C ASN A 36 -9.63 -11.67 -1.45
N TRP A 37 -8.80 -11.27 -0.48
CA TRP A 37 -7.52 -10.58 -0.75
C TRP A 37 -6.55 -11.48 -1.52
N SER A 38 -6.33 -12.71 -1.05
CA SER A 38 -5.38 -13.63 -1.69
C SER A 38 -5.79 -14.05 -3.10
N SER A 39 -7.09 -14.01 -3.42
CA SER A 39 -7.61 -14.34 -4.75
C SER A 39 -7.75 -13.13 -5.67
N GLY A 40 -7.38 -11.92 -5.20
CA GLY A 40 -7.51 -10.68 -5.95
C GLY A 40 -8.96 -10.18 -6.12
N ARG A 41 -9.95 -10.86 -5.52
CA ARG A 41 -11.37 -10.44 -5.54
C ARG A 41 -11.59 -9.12 -4.79
N SER A 42 -10.80 -8.87 -3.76
CA SER A 42 -10.76 -7.58 -3.06
C SER A 42 -9.32 -7.23 -2.69
N SER A 43 -9.11 -6.03 -2.18
CA SER A 43 -7.79 -5.56 -1.75
C SER A 43 -7.92 -4.85 -0.39
N PRO A 44 -6.94 -5.00 0.52
CA PRO A 44 -6.94 -4.29 1.79
C PRO A 44 -6.98 -2.77 1.58
N ASN A 45 -7.87 -2.08 2.30
CA ASN A 45 -7.80 -0.62 2.38
C ASN A 45 -6.63 -0.22 3.30
N LEU A 46 -6.13 1.01 3.20
CA LEU A 46 -5.00 1.45 4.03
C LEU A 46 -5.29 1.39 5.53
N LYS A 47 -6.54 1.60 5.97
CA LYS A 47 -6.90 1.45 7.38
C LYS A 47 -6.64 0.03 7.88
N ASN A 48 -6.99 -0.99 7.09
CA ASN A 48 -6.75 -2.38 7.46
C ASN A 48 -5.24 -2.67 7.53
N VAL A 49 -4.45 -2.12 6.61
CA VAL A 49 -2.99 -2.30 6.61
C VAL A 49 -2.38 -1.64 7.86
N ASP A 50 -2.84 -0.44 8.18
CA ASP A 50 -2.41 0.31 9.36
C ASP A 50 -2.80 -0.37 10.67
N ASP A 51 -4.05 -0.86 10.78
CA ASP A 51 -4.53 -1.59 11.95
C ASP A 51 -3.70 -2.88 12.17
N ILE A 52 -3.31 -3.59 11.11
CA ILE A 52 -2.44 -4.78 11.20
C ILE A 52 -1.03 -4.38 11.64
N ALA A 53 -0.45 -3.32 11.05
CA ALA A 53 0.88 -2.85 11.41
C ALA A 53 0.94 -2.40 12.88
N TYR A 54 -0.07 -1.66 13.32
CA TYR A 54 -0.24 -1.25 14.71
C TYR A 54 -0.36 -2.45 15.66
N PHE A 55 -1.15 -3.46 15.30
CA PHE A 55 -1.26 -4.70 16.07
C PHE A 55 0.10 -5.42 16.23
N LEU A 56 0.96 -5.35 15.21
CA LEU A 56 2.29 -5.95 15.22
C LEU A 56 3.36 -5.06 15.87
N GLY A 57 3.04 -3.80 16.19
CA GLY A 57 4.02 -2.84 16.67
C GLY A 57 5.10 -2.56 15.63
N ILE A 58 4.75 -2.46 14.34
CA ILE A 58 5.69 -2.11 13.26
C ILE A 58 5.19 -0.90 12.45
N ALA A 59 6.09 -0.25 11.70
CA ALA A 59 5.69 0.82 10.79
C ALA A 59 4.94 0.26 9.56
N THR A 60 3.89 0.94 9.11
CA THR A 60 2.95 0.43 8.09
C THR A 60 3.61 0.09 6.76
N TYR A 61 4.64 0.83 6.36
CA TYR A 61 5.39 0.56 5.12
C TYR A 61 6.15 -0.77 5.17
N GLN A 62 6.55 -1.26 6.35
CA GLN A 62 7.29 -2.52 6.51
C GLN A 62 6.48 -3.74 6.05
N LEU A 63 5.14 -3.66 6.10
CA LEU A 63 4.28 -4.71 5.57
C LEU A 63 4.41 -4.86 4.05
N LEU A 64 4.80 -3.81 3.34
CA LEU A 64 4.81 -3.74 1.88
C LEU A 64 6.20 -3.87 1.26
N ILE A 65 7.25 -4.04 2.07
CA ILE A 65 8.61 -4.35 1.60
C ILE A 65 8.70 -5.84 1.28
N PRO A 66 9.10 -6.27 0.06
CA PRO A 66 9.20 -7.68 -0.28
C PRO A 66 10.14 -8.48 0.65
N ASN A 67 9.71 -9.64 1.12
CA ASN A 67 10.49 -10.56 1.96
C ASN A 67 11.06 -9.91 3.23
N ASN A 68 10.32 -8.97 3.81
CA ASN A 68 10.80 -8.17 4.92
C ASN A 68 10.77 -8.92 6.25
N THR A 69 11.79 -8.72 7.06
CA THR A 69 11.78 -9.04 8.49
C THR A 69 11.32 -7.82 9.26
N PHE A 70 10.28 -7.98 10.08
CA PHE A 70 9.72 -6.84 10.79
C PHE A 70 10.59 -6.42 11.97
N ASN A 71 10.87 -5.12 12.05
CA ASN A 71 11.66 -4.51 13.12
C ASN A 71 10.80 -3.52 13.92
N ILE A 72 11.02 -3.48 15.23
CA ILE A 72 10.32 -2.62 16.20
C ILE A 72 11.33 -1.58 16.69
N ASP A 73 11.88 -0.81 15.77
CA ASP A 73 12.97 0.13 16.08
C ASP A 73 12.46 1.55 16.33
N THR A 74 11.20 1.84 15.97
CA THR A 74 10.60 3.19 16.05
C THR A 74 9.22 3.19 16.72
N PRO A 75 8.90 4.20 17.54
CA PRO A 75 7.55 4.41 18.06
C PRO A 75 6.55 4.62 16.92
N ILE A 76 5.41 3.92 16.96
CA ILE A 76 4.39 3.98 15.90
C ILE A 76 3.30 4.96 16.29
N TRP A 77 3.24 6.05 15.52
CA TRP A 77 2.22 7.08 15.66
C TRP A 77 1.11 6.84 14.63
N LYS A 78 -0.10 6.56 15.13
CA LYS A 78 -1.27 6.14 14.33
C LYS A 78 -1.75 7.17 13.29
N ASP A 79 -1.29 8.42 13.38
CA ASP A 79 -1.88 9.53 12.62
C ASP A 79 -1.02 10.05 11.46
N THR A 80 0.12 9.42 11.17
CA THR A 80 1.06 9.91 10.12
C THR A 80 0.86 9.29 8.75
N LEU A 81 0.17 8.15 8.63
CA LEU A 81 0.07 7.40 7.36
C LEU A 81 -0.51 8.26 6.22
N LYS A 82 -1.56 9.03 6.52
CA LYS A 82 -2.23 9.87 5.52
C LYS A 82 -1.36 11.04 5.07
N SER A 83 -0.67 11.70 6.01
CA SER A 83 0.25 12.80 5.67
C SER A 83 1.44 12.28 4.89
N ASN A 84 2.04 11.16 5.29
CA ASN A 84 3.16 10.53 4.59
C ASN A 84 2.75 10.19 3.15
N LEU A 85 1.59 9.56 2.97
CA LEU A 85 1.05 9.27 1.64
C LEU A 85 0.93 10.52 0.77
N LEU A 86 0.34 11.58 1.31
CA LEU A 86 0.11 12.82 0.57
C LEU A 86 1.43 13.52 0.20
N ASN A 87 2.34 13.62 1.16
CA ASN A 87 3.64 14.27 1.00
C ASN A 87 4.48 13.50 -0.02
N ASN A 88 4.58 12.18 0.10
CA ASN A 88 5.34 11.33 -0.82
C ASN A 88 4.79 11.38 -2.24
N ILE A 89 3.47 11.31 -2.44
CA ILE A 89 2.88 11.43 -3.78
C ILE A 89 3.22 12.79 -4.40
N ASN A 90 3.09 13.89 -3.64
CA ASN A 90 3.38 15.23 -4.17
C ASN A 90 4.87 15.41 -4.48
N ARG A 91 5.74 15.01 -3.55
CA ARG A 91 7.20 15.05 -3.73
C ARG A 91 7.61 14.25 -4.98
N LEU A 92 7.20 12.99 -5.07
CA LEU A 92 7.50 12.11 -6.21
C LEU A 92 6.91 12.63 -7.53
N LYS A 93 5.73 13.24 -7.50
CA LYS A 93 5.13 13.89 -8.67
C LYS A 93 6.05 14.99 -9.23
N TYR A 94 6.66 15.81 -8.36
CA TYR A 94 7.62 16.83 -8.78
C TYR A 94 8.95 16.22 -9.24
N GLU A 95 9.53 15.29 -8.46
CA GLU A 95 10.81 14.64 -8.80
C GLU A 95 10.77 13.89 -10.14
N LYS A 96 9.60 13.34 -10.50
CA LYS A 96 9.40 12.58 -11.75
C LYS A 96 8.85 13.42 -12.89
N ASP A 97 8.74 14.74 -12.71
CA ASP A 97 8.21 15.69 -13.70
C ASP A 97 6.83 15.27 -14.26
N ILE A 98 5.94 14.82 -13.36
CA ILE A 98 4.61 14.33 -13.73
C ILE A 98 3.65 15.52 -13.82
N HIS A 99 3.35 15.91 -15.06
CA HIS A 99 2.37 16.89 -15.47
C HIS A 99 1.41 16.26 -16.50
N GLU A 100 0.27 16.90 -16.81
CA GLU A 100 -0.77 16.28 -17.64
C GLU A 100 -0.23 15.73 -18.98
N SER A 101 0.59 16.52 -19.66
CA SER A 101 1.20 16.16 -20.95
C SER A 101 2.21 15.01 -20.83
N SER A 102 3.02 14.96 -19.77
CA SER A 102 3.99 13.88 -19.53
C SER A 102 3.32 12.61 -19.00
N PHE A 103 2.25 12.76 -18.21
CA PHE A 103 1.44 11.66 -17.68
C PHE A 103 0.87 10.81 -18.81
N TYR A 104 0.21 11.43 -19.80
CA TYR A 104 -0.32 10.66 -20.92
C TYR A 104 0.79 10.07 -21.78
N LYS A 105 1.88 10.79 -22.08
CA LYS A 105 3.02 10.19 -22.81
C LYS A 105 3.58 8.94 -22.13
N LYS A 106 3.58 8.90 -20.79
CA LYS A 106 4.15 7.81 -19.98
C LYS A 106 3.15 6.69 -19.61
N VAL A 107 1.84 6.99 -19.55
CA VAL A 107 0.78 6.11 -19.02
C VAL A 107 -0.21 5.62 -20.11
N MET A 108 -0.05 6.07 -21.36
CA MET A 108 -1.02 5.83 -22.46
C MET A 108 -1.17 4.39 -22.96
N SER A 109 -0.45 3.39 -22.45
CA SER A 109 -0.63 2.00 -22.91
C SER A 109 -1.71 1.21 -22.15
N ASP A 110 -1.97 1.52 -20.87
CA ASP A 110 -2.66 0.56 -19.99
C ASP A 110 -4.00 1.02 -19.41
N ASN A 111 -4.45 2.25 -19.69
CA ASN A 111 -5.75 2.80 -19.28
C ASN A 111 -6.05 2.69 -17.76
N LYS A 112 -5.02 2.63 -16.91
CA LYS A 112 -5.12 2.30 -15.46
C LYS A 112 -5.76 3.42 -14.62
N MET A 113 -5.52 4.68 -14.97
CA MET A 113 -6.04 5.86 -14.26
C MET A 113 -5.93 7.14 -15.12
N SER A 114 -6.94 8.01 -15.10
CA SER A 114 -6.83 9.34 -15.72
C SER A 114 -6.02 10.32 -14.86
N TYR A 115 -5.39 11.32 -15.50
CA TYR A 115 -4.62 12.35 -14.79
C TYR A 115 -5.47 13.07 -13.72
N ARG A 116 -6.74 13.39 -14.04
CA ARG A 116 -7.69 13.98 -13.08
C ARG A 116 -7.91 13.09 -11.86
N SER A 117 -8.00 11.77 -12.06
CA SER A 117 -8.15 10.82 -10.94
C SER A 117 -6.89 10.75 -10.09
N PHE A 118 -5.71 10.75 -10.71
CA PHE A 118 -4.42 10.82 -10.03
C PHE A 118 -4.32 12.08 -9.17
N LEU A 119 -4.67 13.26 -9.71
CA LEU A 119 -4.70 14.50 -8.94
C LEU A 119 -5.67 14.46 -7.75
N ARG A 120 -6.78 13.71 -7.81
CA ARG A 120 -7.65 13.55 -6.63
C ARG A 120 -6.95 12.81 -5.50
N TYR A 121 -6.07 11.85 -5.79
CA TYR A 121 -5.24 11.19 -4.78
C TYR A 121 -4.14 12.12 -4.27
N ALA A 122 -3.42 12.79 -5.16
CA ALA A 122 -2.36 13.75 -4.81
C ALA A 122 -2.86 14.95 -3.98
N ASN A 123 -4.16 15.26 -4.05
CA ASN A 123 -4.81 16.31 -3.26
C ASN A 123 -5.55 15.78 -2.02
N GLY A 124 -5.41 14.49 -1.67
CA GLY A 124 -6.06 13.90 -0.49
C GLY A 124 -7.59 13.83 -0.55
N LYS A 125 -8.19 13.97 -1.74
CA LYS A 125 -9.65 13.99 -1.95
C LYS A 125 -10.29 12.59 -1.98
N ASN A 126 -9.50 11.52 -1.84
CA ASN A 126 -9.98 10.14 -1.75
C ASN A 126 -9.77 9.59 -0.33
N LYS A 127 -10.88 9.28 0.35
CA LYS A 127 -10.87 8.80 1.73
C LYS A 127 -10.58 7.29 1.86
N ASN A 128 -10.91 6.50 0.84
CA ASN A 128 -10.87 5.03 0.88
C ASN A 128 -9.89 4.48 -0.16
N ILE A 129 -8.60 4.70 0.05
CA ILE A 129 -7.55 4.14 -0.80
C ILE A 129 -7.20 2.71 -0.35
N ASN A 130 -6.98 1.82 -1.32
CA ASN A 130 -6.60 0.42 -1.09
C ASN A 130 -5.28 0.09 -1.78
N LEU A 131 -4.70 -1.05 -1.42
CA LEU A 131 -3.39 -1.49 -1.93
C LEU A 131 -3.36 -1.60 -3.46
N LYS A 132 -4.44 -2.05 -4.11
CA LYS A 132 -4.54 -2.05 -5.57
C LYS A 132 -4.40 -0.63 -6.17
N LYS A 133 -4.94 0.39 -5.50
CA LYS A 133 -4.77 1.79 -5.93
C LYS A 133 -3.39 2.33 -5.60
N ILE A 134 -2.79 1.93 -4.49
CA ILE A 134 -1.39 2.22 -4.17
C ILE A 134 -0.48 1.69 -5.27
N ASP A 135 -0.66 0.44 -5.70
CA ASP A 135 0.14 -0.17 -6.78
C ASP A 135 0.07 0.64 -8.09
N ILE A 136 -1.14 1.08 -8.48
CA ILE A 136 -1.32 1.89 -9.70
C ILE A 136 -0.61 3.25 -9.57
N ILE A 137 -0.71 3.90 -8.41
CA ILE A 137 -0.06 5.20 -8.18
C ILE A 137 1.46 5.03 -8.16
N ALA A 138 1.96 3.97 -7.53
CA ALA A 138 3.39 3.65 -7.46
C ALA A 138 3.96 3.37 -8.85
N GLU A 139 3.21 2.65 -9.69
CA GLU A 139 3.56 2.41 -11.09
C GLU A 139 3.66 3.71 -11.91
N ILE A 140 2.66 4.60 -11.80
CA ILE A 140 2.68 5.93 -12.45
C ILE A 140 3.94 6.72 -12.04
N LEU A 141 4.28 6.69 -10.75
CA LEU A 141 5.44 7.37 -10.18
C LEU A 141 6.75 6.60 -10.39
N SER A 142 6.69 5.38 -10.95
CA SER A 142 7.83 4.49 -11.18
C SER A 142 8.63 4.24 -9.89
N VAL A 143 7.92 3.90 -8.81
CA VAL A 143 8.48 3.55 -7.49
C VAL A 143 7.83 2.27 -6.95
N GLU A 144 8.41 1.71 -5.90
CA GLU A 144 7.81 0.59 -5.16
C GLU A 144 6.66 1.08 -4.27
N SER A 145 5.63 0.26 -4.08
CA SER A 145 4.40 0.64 -3.35
C SER A 145 4.64 1.13 -1.92
N TYR A 146 5.62 0.57 -1.21
CA TYR A 146 5.92 0.99 0.16
C TYR A 146 6.48 2.41 0.22
N LYS A 147 7.18 2.89 -0.82
CA LYS A 147 7.71 4.27 -0.91
C LYS A 147 6.63 5.33 -0.87
N LEU A 148 5.37 4.97 -1.20
CA LEU A 148 4.26 5.89 -1.08
C LEU A 148 3.86 6.13 0.38
N ILE A 149 4.07 5.18 1.28
CA ILE A 149 3.64 5.26 2.68
C ILE A 149 4.79 5.23 3.69
N GLU A 150 6.02 5.23 3.20
CA GLU A 150 7.25 5.32 4.00
C GLU A 150 7.25 6.65 4.78
N SER A 151 7.57 6.58 6.07
CA SER A 151 7.87 7.76 6.87
C SER A 151 9.23 8.31 6.45
N GLU A 152 9.32 9.63 6.27
CA GLU A 152 10.61 10.33 6.12
C GLU A 152 11.47 10.21 7.39
#